data_AF-A0A0A8LCI7-F1
#
_entry.id   AF-A0A0A8LCI7-F1
#
_cell.length_a   1.000
_cell.length_b   1.000
_cell.length_c   1.000
_cell.angle_alpha   90.00
_cell.angle_beta   90.00
_cell.angle_gamma   90.00
#
_symmetry.space_group_name_H-M   'P 1'
#
loop_
_entity.id
_entity.type
_entity.pdbx_description
1 polymer ?
#
loop_
_entity_poly.entity_id
_entity_poly.type
_entity_poly.pdbx_seq_one_letter_code
_entity_poly.pdbx_strand_id
1 'polypeptide(L)'
;MEDVLRDVLDRNRKVLVIALGDKARSFFEQDLRERTTEQFNSIDDIVRSRANVRVLFLDKLQYLYMYLTYVEIELQNRESPSMHCEEIIIHGLESLLFTEQQLDSEKATPELSVAQLRHCNLILHGSLRLQNRYAVRIRMVSATDLGDLSQDWEILTQYWHHIYSISDS
;
A
#
# COMPACT_ATOMS: atom_id res chain seq x y z
N MET A 1 -5.98 -11.77 -0.03
CA MET A 1 -4.55 -11.64 0.39
C MET A 1 -3.61 -12.19 -0.69
N GLU A 2 -3.84 -13.42 -1.19
CA GLU A 2 -3.07 -14.01 -2.32
C GLU A 2 -3.09 -13.18 -3.62
N ASP A 3 -4.13 -12.35 -3.80
CA ASP A 3 -4.32 -11.58 -5.03
C ASP A 3 -3.27 -10.48 -5.22
N VAL A 4 -2.66 -9.94 -4.15
CA VAL A 4 -1.67 -8.86 -4.26
C VAL A 4 -0.41 -9.35 -4.95
N LEU A 5 0.13 -10.49 -4.52
CA LEU A 5 1.33 -11.07 -5.12
C LEU A 5 1.07 -11.49 -6.57
N ARG A 6 -0.09 -12.09 -6.86
CA ARG A 6 -0.48 -12.45 -8.24
C ARG A 6 -0.61 -11.21 -9.13
N ASP A 7 -1.34 -10.18 -8.68
CA ASP A 7 -1.50 -8.94 -9.44
C ASP A 7 -0.19 -8.22 -9.71
N VAL A 8 0.77 -8.33 -8.79
CA VAL A 8 2.09 -7.70 -8.90
C VAL A 8 3.01 -8.47 -9.84
N LEU A 9 2.91 -9.79 -9.88
CA LEU A 9 3.72 -10.65 -10.74
C LEU A 9 3.19 -10.73 -12.18
N ASP A 10 1.87 -10.65 -12.39
CA ASP A 10 1.25 -10.78 -13.72
C ASP A 10 1.35 -9.51 -14.57
N ARG A 11 1.70 -8.36 -13.98
CA ARG A 11 1.74 -7.07 -14.69
C ARG A 11 3.17 -6.69 -15.04
N ASN A 12 3.44 -6.39 -16.31
CA ASN A 12 4.72 -5.86 -16.79
C ASN A 12 4.96 -4.38 -16.38
N ARG A 13 4.62 -4.04 -15.13
CA ARG A 13 4.65 -2.70 -14.56
C ARG A 13 5.76 -2.58 -13.53
N LYS A 14 6.34 -1.39 -13.39
CA LYS A 14 7.27 -1.10 -12.30
C LYS A 14 6.50 -0.81 -11.01
N VAL A 15 6.46 -1.79 -10.11
CA VAL A 15 5.67 -1.73 -8.88
C VAL A 15 6.57 -1.53 -7.66
N LEU A 16 6.19 -0.62 -6.77
CA LEU A 16 6.74 -0.48 -5.43
C LEU A 16 5.70 -0.95 -4.41
N VAL A 17 6.02 -2.01 -3.69
CA VAL A 17 5.22 -2.48 -2.55
C VAL A 17 5.82 -1.91 -1.27
N ILE A 18 5.03 -1.21 -0.49
CA ILE A 18 5.37 -0.72 0.84
C ILE A 18 4.60 -1.58 1.85
N ALA A 19 5.30 -2.53 2.47
CA ALA A 19 4.76 -3.43 3.48
C ALA A 19 4.91 -2.81 4.87
N LEU A 20 3.79 -2.68 5.58
CA LEU A 20 3.66 -1.96 6.84
C LEU A 20 3.41 -2.90 8.02
N GLY A 21 4.27 -2.79 9.04
CA GLY A 21 4.19 -3.62 10.24
C GLY A 21 4.58 -5.08 10.03
N ASP A 22 4.57 -5.83 11.13
CA ASP A 22 5.12 -7.19 11.15
C ASP A 22 4.27 -8.18 10.37
N LYS A 23 2.93 -8.05 10.39
CA LYS A 23 2.03 -8.95 9.64
C LYS A 23 2.29 -8.89 8.13
N ALA A 24 2.36 -7.68 7.56
CA ALA A 24 2.70 -7.49 6.15
C ALA A 24 4.11 -8.00 5.85
N ARG A 25 5.07 -7.74 6.74
CA ARG A 25 6.45 -8.19 6.57
C ARG A 25 6.57 -9.72 6.55
N SER A 26 5.97 -10.41 7.52
CA SER A 26 5.98 -11.87 7.61
C SER A 26 5.37 -12.51 6.37
N PHE A 27 4.28 -11.95 5.82
CA PHE A 27 3.71 -12.40 4.55
C PHE A 27 4.75 -12.38 3.41
N PHE A 28 5.46 -11.26 3.21
CA PHE A 28 6.47 -11.17 2.15
C PHE A 28 7.79 -11.92 2.47
N GLU A 29 8.12 -12.18 3.73
CA GLU A 29 9.34 -12.92 4.10
C GLU A 29 9.13 -14.44 4.08
N GLN A 30 7.95 -14.93 4.48
CA GLN A 30 7.62 -16.35 4.60
C GLN A 30 6.97 -16.88 3.31
N ASP A 31 5.87 -16.29 2.85
CA ASP A 31 5.13 -16.82 1.70
C ASP A 31 5.92 -16.67 0.40
N LEU A 32 6.75 -15.63 0.27
CA LEU A 32 7.56 -15.41 -0.93
C LEU A 32 8.73 -16.39 -1.04
N ARG A 33 9.22 -16.93 0.10
CA ARG A 33 10.25 -17.98 0.13
C ARG A 33 9.65 -19.37 -0.09
N GLU A 34 8.47 -19.61 0.47
CA GLU A 34 7.80 -20.93 0.39
C GLU A 34 7.06 -21.12 -0.94
N ARG A 35 6.53 -20.07 -1.56
CA ARG A 35 5.85 -20.15 -2.88
C ARG A 35 6.77 -20.02 -4.08
N THR A 36 8.05 -19.63 -3.90
CA THR A 36 9.05 -19.66 -4.98
C THR A 36 9.23 -21.05 -5.60
N THR A 37 8.85 -22.11 -4.91
CA THR A 37 8.99 -23.49 -5.38
C THR A 37 7.81 -23.98 -6.22
N GLU A 38 6.64 -23.33 -6.20
CA GLU A 38 5.42 -23.91 -6.81
C GLU A 38 4.70 -23.03 -7.85
N GLN A 39 5.00 -21.73 -7.98
CA GLN A 39 4.19 -20.81 -8.81
C GLN A 39 4.91 -20.03 -9.91
N PHE A 40 6.23 -20.16 -10.07
CA PHE A 40 6.94 -19.53 -11.20
C PHE A 40 6.96 -20.48 -12.40
N ASN A 41 5.96 -20.32 -13.28
CA ASN A 41 5.83 -21.16 -14.48
C ASN A 41 6.88 -20.85 -15.56
N SER A 42 7.66 -19.78 -15.43
CA SER A 42 8.74 -19.42 -16.36
C SER A 42 9.93 -18.73 -15.68
N ILE A 43 11.13 -18.93 -16.24
CA ILE A 43 12.36 -18.20 -15.89
C ILE A 43 12.17 -16.68 -16.07
N ASP A 44 11.34 -16.27 -17.03
CA ASP A 44 11.00 -14.86 -17.27
C ASP A 44 10.27 -14.23 -16.08
N ASP A 45 9.43 -14.98 -15.36
CA ASP A 45 8.67 -14.46 -14.21
C ASP A 45 9.58 -14.20 -13.00
N ILE A 46 10.62 -15.03 -12.84
CA ILE A 46 11.66 -14.87 -11.83
C ILE A 46 12.54 -13.65 -12.13
N VAL A 47 12.91 -13.45 -13.40
CA VAL A 47 13.70 -12.29 -13.85
C VAL A 47 12.87 -11.00 -13.76
N ARG A 48 11.57 -11.04 -14.10
CA ARG A 48 10.63 -9.91 -14.00
C ARG A 48 10.36 -9.50 -12.57
N SER A 49 10.10 -10.47 -11.68
CA SER A 49 9.94 -10.24 -10.24
C SER A 49 11.14 -9.46 -9.67
N ARG A 50 12.36 -9.84 -10.05
CA ARG A 50 13.60 -9.18 -9.58
C ARG A 50 13.85 -7.78 -10.16
N ALA A 51 13.37 -7.50 -11.38
CA ALA A 51 13.67 -6.24 -12.07
C ALA A 51 12.59 -5.16 -11.87
N ASN A 52 11.33 -5.55 -11.78
CA ASN A 52 10.19 -4.63 -11.85
C ASN A 52 9.45 -4.45 -10.52
N VAL A 53 9.64 -5.35 -9.55
CA VAL A 53 8.98 -5.28 -8.24
C VAL A 53 9.99 -4.93 -7.17
N ARG A 54 9.77 -3.82 -6.47
CA ARG A 54 10.56 -3.42 -5.29
C ARG A 54 9.69 -3.53 -4.06
N VAL A 55 10.21 -4.12 -2.98
CA VAL A 55 9.51 -4.21 -1.69
C VAL A 55 10.27 -3.38 -0.66
N LEU A 56 9.55 -2.52 0.06
CA LEU A 56 10.04 -1.70 1.16
C LEU A 56 9.27 -2.05 2.43
N PHE A 57 9.99 -2.36 3.50
CA PHE A 57 9.38 -2.66 4.80
C PHE A 57 9.48 -1.44 5.72
N LEU A 58 8.35 -1.01 6.28
CA LEU A 58 8.30 0.09 7.24
C LEU A 58 7.52 -0.35 8.49
N ASP A 59 8.05 -0.02 9.66
CA ASP A 59 7.48 -0.35 10.97
C ASP A 59 6.74 0.84 11.60
N LYS A 60 6.82 2.04 11.01
CA LYS A 60 6.22 3.27 11.53
C LYS A 60 5.54 4.09 10.46
N LEU A 61 4.38 4.64 10.82
CA LEU A 61 3.59 5.51 9.94
C LEU A 61 4.35 6.77 9.50
N GLN A 62 5.20 7.32 10.38
CA GLN A 62 6.05 8.48 10.06
C GLN A 62 6.95 8.19 8.86
N TYR A 63 7.49 6.97 8.75
CA TYR A 63 8.37 6.59 7.65
C TYR A 63 7.59 6.47 6.34
N LEU A 64 6.34 6.00 6.37
CA LEU A 64 5.48 6.00 5.19
C LEU A 64 5.26 7.43 4.68
N TYR A 65 4.91 8.36 5.56
CA TYR A 65 4.70 9.75 5.18
C TYR A 65 5.96 10.40 4.58
N MET A 66 7.12 10.20 5.22
CA MET A 66 8.41 10.69 4.71
C MET A 66 8.73 10.08 3.35
N TYR A 67 8.45 8.79 3.16
CA TYR A 67 8.76 8.11 1.92
C TYR A 67 7.85 8.55 0.77
N LEU A 68 6.54 8.73 1.01
CA LEU A 68 5.64 9.30 0.01
C LEU A 68 6.07 10.72 -0.40
N THR A 69 6.57 11.51 0.56
CA THR A 69 7.14 12.84 0.28
C THR A 69 8.43 12.73 -0.54
N TYR A 70 9.30 11.79 -0.22
CA TYR A 70 10.52 11.53 -0.98
C TYR A 70 10.20 11.13 -2.44
N VAL A 71 9.25 10.22 -2.64
CA VAL A 71 8.75 9.83 -3.96
C VAL A 71 8.23 11.03 -4.74
N GLU A 72 7.44 11.90 -4.09
CA GLU A 72 6.93 13.11 -4.73
C GLU A 72 8.07 14.00 -5.26
N ILE A 73 9.10 14.22 -4.44
CA ILE A 73 10.26 15.04 -4.81
C ILE A 73 11.03 14.41 -5.98
N GLU A 74 11.26 13.10 -5.96
CA GLU A 74 11.91 12.38 -7.05
C GLU A 74 11.10 12.46 -8.36
N LEU A 75 9.77 12.36 -8.28
CA LEU A 75 8.90 12.49 -9.46
C LEU A 75 8.83 13.91 -10.02
N GLN A 76 8.99 14.94 -9.18
CA GLN A 76 9.14 16.34 -9.62
C GLN A 76 10.45 16.54 -10.38
N ASN A 77 11.52 15.92 -9.90
CA ASN A 77 12.85 15.98 -10.50
C ASN A 77 12.96 14.96 -11.65
N ARG A 78 12.35 15.29 -12.80
CA ARG A 78 12.29 14.47 -14.03
C ARG A 78 13.62 13.97 -14.60
N GLU A 79 14.76 14.30 -13.98
CA GLU A 79 16.11 13.92 -14.39
C GLU A 79 16.58 12.61 -13.77
N SER A 80 15.86 12.04 -12.78
CA SER A 80 16.20 10.76 -12.14
C SER A 80 15.40 9.57 -12.72
N PRO A 81 15.96 8.78 -13.65
CA PRO A 81 15.30 7.56 -14.17
C PRO A 81 15.17 6.43 -13.14
N SER A 82 15.79 6.57 -11.96
CA SER A 82 15.93 5.52 -10.94
C SER A 82 14.64 5.19 -10.18
N MET A 83 13.66 6.09 -10.19
CA MET A 83 12.40 5.97 -9.44
C MET A 83 11.13 6.06 -10.30
N HIS A 84 11.23 5.72 -11.60
CA HIS A 84 10.04 5.58 -12.43
C HIS A 84 9.24 4.35 -11.97
N CYS A 85 8.27 4.56 -11.08
CA CYS A 85 7.33 3.58 -10.58
C CYS A 85 5.95 3.90 -11.13
N GLU A 86 5.31 2.92 -11.74
CA GLU A 86 3.98 3.07 -12.33
C GLU A 86 2.88 2.82 -11.29
N GLU A 87 3.19 2.06 -10.24
CA GLU A 87 2.22 1.63 -9.25
C GLU A 87 2.84 1.44 -7.86
N ILE A 88 2.26 2.10 -6.86
CA ILE A 88 2.61 1.95 -5.44
C ILE A 88 1.51 1.18 -4.73
N ILE A 89 1.87 0.11 -4.05
CA ILE A 89 0.96 -0.69 -3.22
C ILE A 89 1.34 -0.49 -1.77
N ILE A 90 0.43 0.06 -0.98
CA ILE A 90 0.58 0.19 0.46
C ILE A 90 -0.14 -1.00 1.10
N HIS A 91 0.63 -1.93 1.67
CA HIS A 91 0.11 -3.17 2.25
C HIS A 91 0.20 -3.14 3.77
N GLY A 92 -0.92 -3.32 4.47
CA GLY A 92 -0.95 -3.46 5.93
C GLY A 92 -1.04 -2.15 6.71
N LEU A 93 -1.61 -1.08 6.13
CA LEU A 93 -1.71 0.22 6.83
C LEU A 93 -2.47 0.10 8.16
N GLU A 94 -3.45 -0.78 8.23
CA GLU A 94 -4.21 -1.08 9.43
C GLU A 94 -3.32 -1.54 10.59
N SER A 95 -2.23 -2.26 10.31
CA SER A 95 -1.31 -2.78 11.33
C SER A 95 -0.56 -1.66 12.08
N LEU A 96 -0.49 -0.46 11.51
CA LEU A 96 0.14 0.71 12.13
C LEU A 96 -0.88 1.73 12.68
N LEU A 97 -2.16 1.57 12.34
CA LEU A 97 -3.24 2.47 12.75
C LEU A 97 -4.05 1.90 13.91
N PHE A 98 -4.25 0.59 13.95
CA PHE A 98 -5.08 -0.10 14.93
C PHE A 98 -4.23 -0.89 15.91
N THR A 99 -4.73 -1.03 17.13
CA THR A 99 -4.15 -1.97 18.09
C THR A 99 -4.61 -3.39 17.76
N GLU A 100 -3.86 -4.40 18.21
CA GLU A 100 -4.27 -5.81 18.07
C GLU A 100 -5.66 -6.05 18.64
N GLN A 101 -5.99 -5.41 19.77
CA GLN A 101 -7.32 -5.48 20.38
C GLN A 101 -8.43 -4.95 19.47
N GLN A 102 -8.16 -3.95 18.64
CA GLN A 102 -9.15 -3.43 17.69
C GLN A 102 -9.29 -4.33 16.45
N LEU A 103 -8.21 -4.99 16.03
CA LEU A 103 -8.22 -5.90 14.88
C LEU A 103 -8.82 -7.27 15.23
N ASP A 104 -8.65 -7.74 16.47
CA ASP A 104 -9.07 -9.08 16.89
C ASP A 104 -10.43 -9.10 17.60
N SER A 105 -11.05 -7.94 17.86
CA SER A 105 -12.30 -7.87 18.62
C SER A 105 -13.52 -7.73 17.71
N GLU A 106 -14.36 -8.76 17.68
CA GLU A 106 -15.72 -8.75 17.10
C GLU A 106 -16.69 -7.74 17.76
N LYS A 107 -16.23 -7.01 18.79
CA LYS A 107 -17.02 -6.04 19.57
C LYS A 107 -16.33 -4.69 19.71
N ALA A 108 -15.25 -4.44 18.97
CA ALA A 108 -14.65 -3.11 18.96
C ALA A 108 -15.71 -2.10 18.51
N THR A 109 -15.81 -0.98 19.23
CA THR A 109 -16.61 0.14 18.76
C THR A 109 -16.11 0.53 17.36
N PRO A 110 -17.00 0.60 16.35
CA PRO A 110 -16.59 0.77 14.96
C PRO A 110 -15.86 2.10 14.73
N GLU A 111 -16.12 3.11 15.57
CA GLU A 111 -15.65 4.46 15.32
C GLU A 111 -14.13 4.62 15.47
N LEU A 112 -13.53 5.12 14.38
CA LEU A 112 -12.13 5.55 14.35
C LEU A 112 -11.90 6.72 15.32
N SER A 113 -10.84 6.61 16.13
CA SER A 113 -10.42 7.74 16.97
C SER A 113 -9.96 8.93 16.12
N VAL A 114 -10.02 10.14 16.68
CA VAL A 114 -9.55 11.37 16.02
C VAL A 114 -8.09 11.26 15.54
N ALA A 115 -7.25 10.58 16.31
CA ALA A 115 -5.85 10.35 15.92
C ALA A 115 -5.75 9.42 14.70
N GLN A 116 -6.51 8.32 14.68
CA GLN A 116 -6.57 7.39 13.55
C GLN A 116 -7.09 8.08 12.29
N LEU A 117 -8.21 8.81 12.39
CA LEU A 117 -8.77 9.59 11.29
C LEU A 117 -7.75 10.58 10.71
N ARG A 118 -7.06 11.33 11.59
CA ARG A 118 -6.02 12.29 11.17
C ARG A 118 -4.89 11.60 10.39
N HIS A 119 -4.44 10.44 10.87
CA HIS A 119 -3.39 9.67 10.21
C HIS A 119 -3.84 9.09 8.88
N CYS A 120 -5.04 8.48 8.80
CA CYS A 120 -5.63 8.01 7.55
C CYS A 120 -5.74 9.14 6.53
N ASN A 121 -6.27 10.28 6.94
CA ASN A 121 -6.44 11.46 6.09
C ASN A 121 -5.10 11.95 5.54
N LEU A 122 -4.05 11.98 6.37
CA LEU A 122 -2.73 12.42 5.94
C LEU A 122 -2.14 11.49 4.86
N ILE A 123 -2.27 10.17 5.06
CA ILE A 123 -1.76 9.19 4.09
C ILE A 123 -2.59 9.20 2.81
N LEU A 124 -3.92 9.16 2.91
CA LEU A 124 -4.82 9.20 1.75
C LEU A 124 -4.62 10.45 0.91
N HIS A 125 -4.52 11.61 1.54
CA HIS A 125 -4.21 12.87 0.85
C HIS A 125 -2.84 12.83 0.14
N GLY A 126 -1.79 12.35 0.83
CA GLY A 126 -0.47 12.21 0.21
C GLY A 126 -0.47 11.25 -0.99
N SER A 127 -1.17 10.12 -0.85
CA SER A 127 -1.32 9.11 -1.90
C SER A 127 -2.09 9.62 -3.11
N LEU A 128 -3.26 10.22 -2.92
CA LEU A 128 -4.08 10.70 -4.04
C LEU A 128 -3.44 11.90 -4.74
N ARG A 129 -2.74 12.77 -4.01
CA ARG A 129 -1.93 13.84 -4.62
C ARG A 129 -0.89 13.27 -5.57
N LEU A 130 -0.16 12.22 -5.16
CA LEU A 130 0.81 11.55 -6.02
C LEU A 130 0.14 10.96 -7.26
N GLN A 131 -1.00 10.30 -7.08
CA GLN A 131 -1.74 9.67 -8.16
C GLN A 131 -2.20 10.67 -9.23
N ASN A 132 -2.83 11.77 -8.81
CA ASN A 132 -3.37 12.76 -9.74
C ASN A 132 -2.27 13.56 -10.45
N ARG A 133 -1.17 13.87 -9.75
CA ARG A 133 -0.14 14.77 -10.30
C ARG A 133 0.92 14.08 -11.14
N TYR A 134 1.24 12.81 -10.86
CA TYR A 134 2.37 12.12 -11.50
C TYR A 134 1.97 10.82 -12.21
N ALA A 135 0.66 10.56 -12.39
CA ALA A 135 0.15 9.36 -13.05
C ALA A 135 0.63 8.02 -12.43
N VAL A 136 0.97 8.03 -11.14
CA VAL A 136 1.35 6.83 -10.39
C VAL A 136 0.09 6.21 -9.79
N ARG A 137 -0.22 4.97 -10.13
CA ARG A 137 -1.38 4.29 -9.54
C ARG A 137 -1.08 3.97 -8.07
N ILE A 138 -1.99 4.29 -7.15
CA ILE A 138 -1.83 3.88 -5.75
C ILE A 138 -2.95 2.93 -5.34
N ARG A 139 -2.58 1.82 -4.71
CA ARG A 139 -3.52 0.87 -4.10
C ARG A 139 -3.19 0.70 -2.63
N MET A 140 -4.21 0.71 -1.79
CA MET A 140 -4.09 0.32 -0.40
C MET A 140 -4.71 -1.05 -0.23
N VAL A 141 -3.99 -1.97 0.41
CA VAL A 141 -4.44 -3.33 0.64
C VAL A 141 -4.21 -3.71 2.09
N SER A 142 -5.21 -4.33 2.69
CA SER A 142 -5.10 -4.81 4.06
C SER A 142 -4.30 -6.10 4.15
N ALA A 143 -3.44 -6.21 5.15
CA ALA A 143 -2.69 -7.41 5.49
C ALA A 143 -3.48 -8.32 6.45
N THR A 144 -4.66 -7.90 6.89
CA THR A 144 -5.55 -8.66 7.77
C THR A 144 -7.00 -8.57 7.31
N ASP A 145 -7.86 -9.43 7.84
CA ASP A 145 -9.29 -9.22 7.70
C ASP A 145 -9.70 -8.08 8.64
N LEU A 146 -10.31 -7.04 8.08
CA LEU A 146 -10.75 -5.87 8.82
C LEU A 146 -12.11 -6.06 9.50
N GLY A 147 -12.84 -7.13 9.18
CA GLY A 147 -14.17 -7.38 9.73
C GLY A 147 -15.07 -6.14 9.62
N ASP A 148 -15.64 -5.69 10.73
CA ASP A 148 -16.52 -4.52 10.80
C ASP A 148 -15.82 -3.19 10.47
N LEU A 149 -14.50 -3.08 10.66
CA LEU A 149 -13.71 -1.89 10.31
C LEU A 149 -13.56 -1.71 8.80
N SER A 150 -13.91 -2.72 8.00
CA SER A 150 -13.88 -2.64 6.53
C SER A 150 -14.77 -1.53 6.00
N GLN A 151 -15.93 -1.31 6.63
CA GLN A 151 -16.89 -0.30 6.20
C GLN A 151 -16.35 1.12 6.40
N ASP A 152 -15.77 1.42 7.55
CA ASP A 152 -15.20 2.76 7.82
C ASP A 152 -13.96 3.03 6.97
N TRP A 153 -13.15 2.00 6.73
CA TRP A 153 -12.03 2.08 5.80
C TRP A 153 -12.49 2.41 4.39
N GLU A 154 -13.55 1.76 3.91
CA GLU A 154 -14.12 2.00 2.59
C GLU A 154 -14.75 3.39 2.50
N ILE A 155 -15.51 3.83 3.51
CA ILE A 155 -16.08 5.18 3.57
C ILE A 155 -14.98 6.25 3.48
N LEU A 156 -13.90 6.11 4.25
CA LEU A 156 -12.77 7.05 4.19
C LEU A 156 -12.13 7.10 2.81
N THR A 157 -11.93 5.92 2.21
CA THR A 157 -11.34 5.82 0.88
C THR A 157 -12.25 6.49 -0.15
N GLN A 158 -13.55 6.21 -0.11
CA GLN A 158 -14.54 6.80 -1.02
C GLN A 158 -14.64 8.32 -0.86
N TYR A 159 -14.66 8.82 0.38
CA TYR A 159 -14.67 10.26 0.67
C TYR A 159 -13.51 11.00 0.00
N TRP A 160 -12.30 10.47 0.12
CA TRP A 160 -11.12 11.10 -0.47
C TRP A 160 -11.10 10.98 -2.00
N HIS A 161 -11.55 9.86 -2.57
CA HIS A 161 -11.74 9.76 -4.02
C HIS A 161 -12.75 10.80 -4.53
N HIS A 162 -13.83 11.05 -3.79
CA HIS A 162 -14.82 12.07 -4.12
C HIS A 162 -14.20 13.48 -4.12
N ILE A 163 -13.46 13.86 -3.07
CA ILE A 163 -12.80 15.17 -3.01
C ILE A 163 -11.87 15.40 -4.20
N TYR A 164 -11.06 14.41 -4.53
CA TYR A 164 -10.11 14.52 -5.63
C TYR A 164 -10.78 14.44 -7.01
N SER A 165 -11.94 13.80 -7.12
CA SER A 165 -12.74 13.85 -8.36
C SER A 165 -13.37 15.22 -8.61
N ILE A 166 -13.73 15.95 -7.54
CA ILE A 166 -14.28 17.31 -7.64
C ILE A 166 -13.18 18.31 -8.03
N SER A 167 -11.94 18.13 -7.58
CA SER A 167 -10.85 19.06 -7.91
C SER A 167 -10.42 19.03 -9.39
N ASP A 168 -10.83 18.02 -10.15
CA ASP A 168 -10.56 17.90 -11.59
C ASP A 168 -11.75 18.40 -12.47
N SER A 169 -12.81 18.95 -11.85
CA SER A 169 -14.01 19.51 -12.52
C SER A 169 -13.98 21.05 -12.58
#